data_AF-A0A8T2U0W2-F1
#
_entry.id   AF-A0A8T2U0W2-F1
#
_cell.length_a   1.000
_cell.length_b   1.000
_cell.length_c   1.000
_cell.angle_alpha   90.00
_cell.angle_beta   90.00
_cell.angle_gamma   90.00
#
_symmetry.space_group_name_H-M   'P 1'
#
loop_
_entity.id
_entity.type
_entity.pdbx_description
1 polymer ?
#
loop_
_entity_poly.entity_id
_entity_poly.type
_entity_poly.pdbx_seq_one_letter_code
_entity_poly.pdbx_strand_id
1 'polypeptide(L)'
;MSYVWVGNSKLQCPGFCAWPFEKPQYGPDMAPLKPPNSVGVDGMIISLAKLLVSAATNPFGDAFYQGDDASYRPEAGQICGAKFGAGAYPGYPGKILQDADSGASYNMEGSNGERFMVPWIWDPTSKSCVGQPSTAVQI
;
A
#
# COMPACT_ATOMS: atom_id res chain seq x y z
N MET A 1 -19.90 13.42 7.18
CA MET A 1 -19.85 12.42 6.10
C MET A 1 -18.40 12.16 5.79
N SER A 2 -17.99 10.90 5.79
CA SER A 2 -16.65 10.47 5.44
C SER A 2 -16.57 10.15 3.95
N TYR A 3 -15.62 10.76 3.25
CA TYR A 3 -15.43 10.58 1.82
C TYR A 3 -14.11 9.85 1.58
N VAL A 4 -14.15 8.75 0.83
CA VAL A 4 -12.96 8.06 0.35
C VAL A 4 -12.72 8.52 -1.08
N TRP A 5 -11.50 8.96 -1.37
CA TRP A 5 -11.14 9.36 -2.72
C TRP A 5 -10.92 8.13 -3.60
N VAL A 6 -11.53 8.14 -4.78
CA VAL A 6 -11.31 7.15 -5.83
C VAL A 6 -11.00 7.90 -7.13
N GLY A 7 -9.86 7.60 -7.73
CA GLY A 7 -9.45 8.20 -8.99
C GLY A 7 -8.31 7.42 -9.63
N ASN A 8 -7.92 7.85 -10.83
CA ASN A 8 -6.79 7.23 -11.52
C ASN A 8 -5.47 7.66 -10.83
N SER A 9 -4.96 6.78 -9.96
CA SER A 9 -3.75 7.00 -9.17
C SER A 9 -2.52 7.34 -10.02
N LYS A 10 -2.44 6.83 -11.26
CA LYS A 10 -1.37 7.13 -12.20
C LYS A 10 -1.36 8.60 -12.62
N LEU A 11 -2.54 9.20 -12.80
CA LEU A 11 -2.66 10.57 -13.30
C LEU A 11 -2.58 11.60 -12.17
N GLN A 12 -3.12 11.26 -11.00
CA GLN A 12 -3.38 12.21 -9.94
C GLN A 12 -2.15 12.42 -9.04
N CYS A 13 -1.43 11.34 -8.75
CA CYS A 13 -0.27 11.36 -7.87
C CYS A 13 0.63 10.13 -8.15
N PRO A 14 1.23 10.03 -9.35
CA PRO A 14 1.90 8.80 -9.80
C PRO A 14 2.91 8.27 -8.78
N GLY A 15 3.87 9.08 -8.33
CA GLY A 15 4.91 8.62 -7.42
C GLY A 15 4.53 8.45 -5.95
N PHE A 16 3.29 8.74 -5.57
CA PHE A 16 2.80 8.60 -4.19
C PHE A 16 1.64 7.61 -4.09
N CYS A 17 0.63 7.76 -4.95
CA CYS A 17 -0.58 6.93 -4.97
C CYS A 17 -0.44 5.67 -5.81
N ALA A 18 0.40 5.69 -6.85
CA ALA A 18 0.67 4.53 -7.69
C ALA A 18 2.02 3.87 -7.40
N TRP A 19 2.80 4.39 -6.45
CA TRP A 19 3.97 3.68 -5.93
C TRP A 19 3.50 2.34 -5.30
N PRO A 20 4.12 1.20 -5.63
CA PRO A 20 5.47 1.02 -6.20
C PRO A 20 5.51 0.79 -7.72
N PHE A 21 4.40 1.02 -8.43
CA PHE A 21 4.26 0.82 -9.88
C PHE A 21 4.58 2.07 -10.71
N GLU A 22 4.92 3.18 -10.04
CA GLU A 22 5.48 4.40 -10.61
C GLU A 22 6.71 4.82 -9.81
N LYS A 23 7.53 5.69 -10.40
CA LYS A 23 8.75 6.18 -9.75
C LYS A 23 8.40 6.83 -8.41
N PRO A 24 9.09 6.49 -7.32
CA PRO A 24 8.82 7.09 -6.02
C PRO A 24 8.97 8.61 -6.08
N GLN A 25 8.02 9.33 -5.47
CA GLN A 25 8.13 10.79 -5.31
C GLN A 25 9.23 11.16 -4.30
N TYR A 26 9.50 10.27 -3.34
CA TYR A 26 10.46 10.48 -2.26
C TYR A 26 11.35 9.24 -2.07
N GLY A 27 12.63 9.45 -1.79
CA GLY A 27 13.61 8.38 -1.61
C GLY A 27 14.51 8.14 -2.83
N PRO A 28 15.28 7.04 -2.85
CA PRO A 28 16.12 6.66 -3.98
C PRO A 28 15.32 6.46 -5.27
N ASP A 29 15.85 6.92 -6.41
CA ASP A 29 15.27 6.65 -7.73
C ASP A 29 15.42 5.17 -8.06
N MET A 30 14.34 4.42 -7.85
CA MET A 30 14.24 2.97 -8.07
C MET A 30 13.32 2.71 -9.24
N ALA A 31 13.64 1.69 -10.05
CA ALA A 31 12.80 1.30 -11.16
C ALA A 31 11.39 0.88 -10.66
N PRO A 32 10.30 1.36 -11.30
CA PRO A 32 8.96 0.95 -10.93
C PRO A 32 8.75 -0.56 -11.11
N LEU A 33 7.93 -1.14 -10.25
CA LEU A 33 7.51 -2.54 -10.38
C LEU A 33 6.49 -2.70 -11.49
N LYS A 34 6.34 -3.94 -11.98
CA LYS A 34 5.28 -4.27 -12.94
C LYS A 34 3.98 -4.57 -12.18
N PRO A 35 2.87 -3.85 -12.47
CA PRO A 35 1.58 -4.08 -11.83
C PRO A 35 0.95 -5.41 -12.28
N PRO A 36 0.22 -6.13 -11.40
CA PRO A 36 -0.55 -7.31 -11.77
C PRO A 36 -1.80 -6.99 -12.59
N ASN A 37 -2.39 -5.80 -12.43
CA ASN A 37 -3.57 -5.37 -13.17
C ASN A 37 -3.22 -4.18 -14.08
N SER A 38 -3.06 -3.00 -13.48
CA SER A 38 -2.57 -1.80 -14.15
C SER A 38 -2.13 -0.78 -13.10
N VAL A 39 -1.21 0.11 -13.46
CA VAL A 39 -0.67 1.14 -12.54
C VAL A 39 -1.78 1.92 -11.81
N GLY A 40 -2.83 2.33 -12.53
CA GLY A 40 -3.94 3.10 -11.96
C GLY A 40 -4.81 2.27 -11.01
N VAL A 41 -5.15 1.04 -11.40
CA VAL A 41 -6.00 0.14 -10.62
C VAL A 41 -5.29 -0.35 -9.37
N ASP A 42 -4.04 -0.79 -9.49
CA ASP A 42 -3.28 -1.29 -8.34
C ASP A 42 -2.94 -0.15 -7.37
N GLY A 43 -2.65 1.05 -7.86
CA GLY A 43 -2.53 2.24 -7.01
C GLY A 43 -3.83 2.62 -6.29
N MET A 44 -4.97 2.46 -6.97
CA MET A 44 -6.29 2.65 -6.36
C MET A 44 -6.54 1.61 -5.26
N ILE A 45 -6.22 0.34 -5.48
CA ILE A 45 -6.36 -0.74 -4.49
C ILE A 45 -5.51 -0.44 -3.26
N ILE A 46 -4.25 -0.02 -3.44
CA ILE A 46 -3.37 0.39 -2.34
C ILE A 46 -3.99 1.54 -1.55
N SER A 47 -4.49 2.57 -2.25
CA SER A 47 -5.10 3.75 -1.61
C SER A 47 -6.35 3.38 -0.82
N LEU A 48 -7.24 2.58 -1.41
CA LEU A 48 -8.45 2.07 -0.77
C LEU A 48 -8.13 1.24 0.47
N ALA A 49 -7.14 0.34 0.40
CA ALA A 49 -6.73 -0.48 1.53
C ALA A 49 -6.26 0.39 2.71
N LYS A 50 -5.44 1.42 2.45
CA LYS A 50 -5.00 2.36 3.50
C LYS A 50 -6.19 3.10 4.13
N LEU A 51 -7.05 3.67 3.29
CA LEU A 51 -8.19 4.47 3.73
C LEU A 51 -9.21 3.64 4.52
N LEU A 52 -9.45 2.39 4.12
CA LEU A 52 -10.35 1.48 4.83
C LEU A 52 -9.83 1.12 6.22
N VAL A 53 -8.54 0.78 6.33
CA VAL A 53 -7.88 0.49 7.61
C VAL A 53 -7.96 1.68 8.54
N SER A 54 -7.60 2.84 8.02
CA SER A 54 -7.72 4.12 8.71
C SER A 54 -9.13 4.39 9.23
N ALA A 55 -10.15 4.26 8.38
CA ALA A 55 -11.53 4.47 8.77
C ALA A 55 -11.99 3.47 9.85
N ALA A 56 -11.58 2.21 9.74
CA ALA A 56 -11.94 1.16 10.70
C ALA A 56 -11.22 1.29 12.06
N THR A 57 -10.03 1.91 12.07
CA THR A 57 -9.19 2.04 13.27
C THR A 57 -9.22 3.44 13.89
N ASN A 58 -9.93 4.39 13.28
CA ASN A 58 -10.08 5.72 13.85
C ASN A 58 -10.86 5.64 15.19
N PRO A 59 -10.25 6.08 16.32
CA PRO A 59 -10.85 5.96 17.65
C PRO A 59 -12.03 6.91 17.91
N PHE A 60 -12.20 7.95 17.09
CA PHE A 60 -13.30 8.92 17.15
C PHE A 60 -14.52 8.47 16.33
N GLY A 61 -14.38 7.46 15.47
CA GLY A 61 -15.48 6.92 14.67
C GLY A 61 -16.00 7.87 13.59
N ASP A 62 -15.25 8.92 13.26
CA ASP A 62 -15.56 9.90 12.21
C ASP A 62 -14.86 9.60 10.86
N ALA A 63 -14.29 8.39 10.75
CA ALA A 63 -13.57 7.81 9.61
C ALA A 63 -12.17 8.42 9.35
N PHE A 64 -11.68 8.44 8.11
CA PHE A 64 -10.35 8.96 7.77
C PHE A 64 -10.33 10.49 7.85
N TYR A 65 -9.43 11.05 8.67
CA TYR A 65 -9.05 12.47 8.61
C TYR A 65 -7.54 12.63 8.80
N GLN A 66 -6.83 12.74 7.69
CA GLN A 66 -5.45 13.23 7.68
C GLN A 66 -5.51 14.70 7.28
N GLY A 67 -5.63 15.60 8.27
CA GLY A 67 -5.60 17.03 7.99
C GLY A 67 -4.25 17.49 7.45
N ASP A 68 -4.20 18.71 6.90
CA ASP A 68 -3.01 19.25 6.22
C ASP A 68 -1.86 19.63 7.18
N ASP A 69 -2.12 19.62 8.48
CA ASP A 69 -1.14 19.94 9.50
C ASP A 69 -0.22 18.73 9.77
N ALA A 70 1.08 18.92 9.62
CA ALA A 70 2.08 17.90 9.90
C ALA A 70 2.08 17.41 11.36
N SER A 71 1.38 18.10 12.26
CA SER A 71 1.15 17.68 13.65
C SER A 71 0.06 16.60 13.81
N TYR A 72 -0.75 16.34 12.78
CA TYR A 72 -1.70 15.23 12.82
C TYR A 72 -0.94 13.90 12.86
N ARG A 73 -1.28 13.05 13.83
CA ARG A 73 -0.70 11.71 13.92
C ARG A 73 -1.14 10.90 12.69
N PRO A 74 -0.22 10.22 11.99
CA PRO A 74 -0.59 9.34 10.90
C PRO A 74 -1.55 8.26 11.40
N GLU A 75 -2.65 8.05 10.68
CA GLU A 75 -3.58 6.97 10.98
C GLU A 75 -2.98 5.59 10.65
N ALA A 76 -3.54 4.51 11.18
CA ALA A 76 -2.93 3.17 11.15
C ALA A 76 -2.58 2.66 9.73
N GLY A 77 -3.38 3.03 8.72
CA GLY A 77 -3.11 2.68 7.31
C GLY A 77 -1.94 3.45 6.69
N GLN A 78 -1.54 4.58 7.28
CA GLN A 78 -0.47 5.46 6.77
C GLN A 78 0.83 5.34 7.58
N ILE A 79 0.76 4.93 8.87
CA ILE A 79 1.93 4.77 9.76
C ILE A 79 3.03 3.93 9.10
N CYS A 80 2.64 2.89 8.38
CA CYS A 80 3.58 1.92 7.83
C CYS A 80 4.32 2.36 6.58
N GLY A 81 4.14 3.60 6.10
CA GLY A 81 5.01 4.18 5.08
C GLY A 81 5.12 3.31 3.83
N ALA A 82 3.96 2.87 3.32
CA ALA A 82 3.84 2.06 2.12
C ALA A 82 4.72 0.78 2.12
N LYS A 83 5.02 0.19 3.29
CA LYS A 83 5.67 -1.12 3.34
C LYS A 83 4.76 -2.20 2.72
N PHE A 84 5.31 -3.04 1.84
CA PHE A 84 4.58 -4.15 1.21
C PHE A 84 5.18 -5.53 1.52
N GLY A 85 6.41 -5.57 2.02
CA GLY A 85 7.11 -6.80 2.34
C GLY A 85 8.21 -6.62 3.38
N ALA A 86 8.80 -7.74 3.79
CA ALA A 86 9.88 -7.75 4.77
C ALA A 86 11.11 -6.98 4.25
N GLY A 87 11.77 -6.23 5.15
CA GLY A 87 12.97 -5.44 4.83
C GLY A 87 12.70 -4.17 4.01
N ALA A 88 11.45 -3.74 3.87
CA ALA A 88 11.10 -2.49 3.19
C ALA A 88 11.71 -1.24 3.85
N TYR A 89 12.13 -0.29 3.02
CA TYR A 89 12.71 1.01 3.39
C TYR A 89 12.34 2.06 2.33
N PRO A 90 12.53 3.37 2.54
CA PRO A 90 12.16 4.39 1.55
C PRO A 90 12.73 4.09 0.15
N GLY A 91 11.86 4.00 -0.86
CA GLY A 91 12.19 3.62 -2.24
C GLY A 91 12.22 2.12 -2.53
N TYR A 92 12.29 1.25 -1.51
CA TYR A 92 12.23 -0.21 -1.66
C TYR A 92 10.98 -0.81 -0.99
N PRO A 93 10.06 -1.42 -1.76
CA PRO A 93 8.78 -1.91 -1.24
C PRO A 93 8.90 -3.11 -0.29
N GLY A 94 10.08 -3.73 -0.21
CA GLY A 94 10.32 -4.96 0.54
C GLY A 94 10.39 -6.19 -0.35
N LYS A 95 10.62 -7.35 0.27
CA LYS A 95 10.55 -8.65 -0.40
C LYS A 95 9.09 -8.98 -0.72
N ILE A 96 8.79 -9.13 -1.99
CA ILE A 96 7.45 -9.38 -2.55
C ILE A 96 7.54 -10.48 -3.61
N LEU A 97 6.40 -11.08 -3.94
CA LEU A 97 6.32 -12.11 -4.98
C LEU A 97 6.41 -11.48 -6.37
N GLN A 98 6.93 -12.24 -7.31
CA GLN A 98 6.92 -11.91 -8.72
C GLN A 98 6.38 -13.10 -9.51
N ASP A 99 5.43 -12.85 -10.40
CA ASP A 99 4.91 -13.84 -11.32
C ASP A 99 5.96 -14.16 -12.39
N ALA A 100 6.22 -15.44 -12.62
CA ALA A 100 7.27 -15.88 -13.53
C ALA A 100 6.96 -15.55 -15.00
N ASP A 101 5.68 -15.64 -15.40
CA ASP A 101 5.27 -15.48 -16.79
C ASP A 101 5.11 -14.01 -17.18
N SER A 102 4.37 -13.25 -16.36
CA SER A 102 4.10 -11.84 -16.62
C SER A 102 5.17 -10.92 -16.06
N GLY A 103 5.95 -11.34 -15.05
CA GLY A 103 6.88 -10.47 -14.32
C GLY A 103 6.19 -9.50 -13.35
N ALA A 104 4.87 -9.60 -13.16
CA ALA A 104 4.11 -8.74 -12.26
C ALA A 104 4.48 -8.98 -10.80
N SER A 105 4.58 -7.91 -10.01
CA SER A 105 4.90 -7.98 -8.59
C SER A 105 3.65 -7.84 -7.73
N TYR A 106 3.50 -8.71 -6.74
CA TYR A 106 2.32 -8.78 -5.87
C TYR A 106 2.72 -9.26 -4.48
N ASN A 107 1.84 -9.10 -3.50
CA ASN A 107 2.04 -9.67 -2.17
C ASN A 107 0.80 -10.39 -1.64
N MET A 108 -0.32 -10.35 -2.35
CA MET A 108 -1.57 -10.97 -1.94
C MET A 108 -2.25 -11.65 -3.13
N GLU A 109 -2.88 -12.78 -2.89
CA GLU A 109 -3.70 -13.50 -3.84
C GLU A 109 -5.14 -13.56 -3.31
N GLY A 110 -6.09 -13.15 -4.15
CA GLY A 110 -7.52 -13.18 -3.86
C GLY A 110 -8.13 -14.55 -4.11
N SER A 111 -9.41 -14.69 -3.77
CA SER A 111 -10.12 -15.98 -3.82
C SER A 111 -10.23 -16.60 -5.22
N ASN A 112 -10.07 -15.81 -6.29
CA ASN A 112 -10.16 -16.26 -7.67
C ASN A 112 -8.78 -16.31 -8.38
N GLY A 113 -7.68 -16.34 -7.62
CA GLY A 113 -6.32 -16.24 -8.18
C GLY A 113 -5.95 -14.84 -8.67
N GLU A 114 -6.79 -13.84 -8.39
CA GLU A 114 -6.48 -12.44 -8.67
C GLU A 114 -5.33 -11.98 -7.79
N ARG A 115 -4.38 -11.25 -8.36
CA ARG A 115 -3.18 -10.82 -7.65
C ARG A 115 -3.25 -9.35 -7.32
N PHE A 116 -2.86 -9.03 -6.09
CA PHE A 116 -2.97 -7.68 -5.54
C PHE A 116 -1.68 -7.28 -4.81
N MET A 117 -1.50 -5.96 -4.74
CA MET A 117 -0.53 -5.34 -3.86
C MET A 117 -1.28 -4.57 -2.77
N VAL A 118 -1.07 -4.96 -1.52
CA VAL A 118 -1.73 -4.33 -0.37
C VAL A 118 -0.71 -3.90 0.68
N PRO A 119 -0.87 -2.71 1.30
CA PRO A 119 0.05 -2.20 2.29
C PRO A 119 0.05 -3.08 3.54
N TRP A 120 1.21 -3.16 4.20
CA TRP A 120 1.29 -3.60 5.58
C TRP A 120 0.68 -2.52 6.50
N ILE A 121 0.09 -2.97 7.59
CA ILE A 121 -0.70 -2.15 8.51
C ILE A 121 -0.02 -2.13 9.87
N TRP A 122 -0.18 -1.03 10.60
CA TRP A 122 0.31 -0.92 11.97
C TRP A 122 -0.47 -1.84 12.92
N ASP A 123 0.21 -2.76 13.59
CA ASP A 123 -0.34 -3.52 14.71
C ASP A 123 0.06 -2.85 16.05
N PRO A 124 -0.91 -2.35 16.83
CA PRO A 124 -0.64 -1.74 18.13
C PRO A 124 -0.14 -2.75 19.18
N THR A 125 -0.39 -4.05 18.98
CA THR A 125 0.02 -5.12 19.90
C THR A 125 1.51 -5.40 19.79
N SER A 126 1.98 -5.70 18.57
CA SER A 126 3.40 -5.93 18.30
C SER A 126 4.22 -4.64 18.22
N LYS A 127 3.55 -3.48 18.08
CA LYS A 127 4.18 -2.17 17.80
C LYS A 127 5.03 -2.20 16.53
N SER A 128 4.55 -2.92 15.52
CA SER A 128 5.24 -3.07 14.24
C SER A 128 4.26 -3.06 13.08
N CYS A 129 4.78 -2.79 11.89
CA CYS A 129 4.02 -3.03 10.66
C CYS A 129 3.98 -4.52 10.38
N VAL A 130 2.77 -5.03 10.19
CA VAL A 130 2.52 -6.44 9.88
C VAL A 130 1.70 -6.53 8.60
N GLY A 131 1.90 -7.62 7.88
CA GLY A 131 1.14 -7.92 6.68
C GLY A 131 1.01 -9.41 6.52
N GLN A 132 0.93 -9.84 5.27
CA GLN A 132 0.79 -11.25 4.92
C GLN A 132 1.91 -12.08 5.56
N PRO A 133 1.60 -13.25 6.15
CA PRO A 133 2.62 -14.10 6.76
C PRO A 133 3.65 -14.53 5.70
N SER A 134 4.92 -14.63 6.12
CA SER A 134 6.07 -14.96 5.26
C SER A 134 5.95 -16.30 4.53
N THR A 135 5.04 -17.18 4.95
CA THR A 135 4.74 -18.46 4.29
C THR A 135 3.96 -18.32 2.98
N ALA A 136 3.30 -17.17 2.74
CA ALA A 136 2.73 -16.86 1.41
C ALA A 136 3.83 -16.54 0.37
N VAL A 137 5.09 -16.38 0.79
CA VAL A 137 6.25 -16.06 -0.06
C VAL A 137 7.05 -17.33 -0.46
N GLN A 138 6.57 -18.53 -0.07
CA GLN A 138 7.16 -19.83 -0.44
C GLN A 138 6.13 -20.71 -1.15
N ILE A 139 5.79 -20.36 -2.40
CA ILE A 139 5.41 -21.35 -3.41
C ILE A 139 6.03 -20.90 -4.73
#